data_AF-A0A1M7KHL0-F1
#
_entry.id   AF-A0A1M7KHL0-F1
#
_cell.length_a   1.000
_cell.length_b   1.000
_cell.length_c   1.000
_cell.angle_alpha   90.00
_cell.angle_beta   90.00
_cell.angle_gamma   90.00
#
_symmetry.space_group_name_H-M   'P 1'
#
loop_
_entity.id
_entity.type
_entity.pdbx_description
1 polymer ?
#
loop_
_entity_poly.entity_id
_entity_poly.type
_entity_poly.pdbx_seq_one_letter_code
_entity_poly.pdbx_strand_id
1 'polypeptide(L)' 'MTLFALLCLTLCVAAFGPQRLILPLVSASFLVAVLIYFHHATDALPLSF' A
#
# COMPACT_ATOMS: atom_id res chain seq x y z
N MET A 1 14.53 2.21 -7.57
CA MET A 1 14.03 2.54 -8.93
C MET A 1 12.61 2.02 -9.16
N THR A 2 12.30 0.76 -8.82
CA THR A 2 10.95 0.15 -8.99
C THR A 2 9.84 0.81 -8.17
N LEU A 3 10.09 1.18 -6.91
CA LEU A 3 9.11 1.85 -6.04
C LEU A 3 8.63 3.20 -6.59
N PHE A 4 9.55 3.98 -7.18
CA PHE A 4 9.24 5.27 -7.78
C PHE A 4 8.31 5.12 -9.00
N ALA A 5 8.59 4.13 -9.85
CA ALA A 5 7.76 3.83 -11.02
C ALA A 5 6.34 3.38 -10.60
N LEU A 6 6.22 2.54 -9.57
CA LEU A 6 4.93 2.14 -9.00
C LEU A 6 4.14 3.34 -8.47
N LEU A 7 4.81 4.26 -7.77
CA LEU A 7 4.18 5.45 -7.22
C LEU A 7 3.65 6.38 -8.33
N CYS A 8 4.45 6.60 -9.38
CA CYS A 8 4.01 7.34 -10.57
C CYS A 8 2.83 6.67 -11.28
N LEU A 9 2.84 5.34 -11.39
CA LEU A 9 1.73 4.60 -11.99
C LEU A 9 0.45 4.78 -11.16
N THR A 10 0.51 4.64 -9.83
CA THR A 10 -0.64 4.86 -8.94
C THR A 10 -1.17 6.29 -9.04
N LEU A 11 -0.29 7.29 -9.14
CA LEU A 11 -0.69 8.69 -9.32
C LEU A 11 -1.35 8.94 -10.68
N CYS A 12 -0.83 8.36 -11.76
CA CYS A 12 -1.44 8.43 -13.09
C CYS A 12 -2.83 7.77 -13.12
N VAL A 13 -2.98 6.61 -12.49
CA VAL A 13 -4.27 5.92 -12.38
C VAL A 13 -5.25 6.71 -11.51
N ALA A 14 -4.79 7.36 -10.45
CA ALA A 14 -5.64 8.24 -9.64
C ALA A 14 -6.06 9.52 -10.37
N ALA A 15 -5.18 10.11 -11.20
CA ALA A 15 -5.41 11.37 -11.88
C ALA A 15 -6.25 11.23 -13.17
N PHE A 16 -6.07 10.14 -13.92
CA PHE A 16 -6.72 9.92 -15.22
C PHE A 16 -7.66 8.72 -15.25
N GLY A 17 -7.70 7.91 -14.18
CA GLY A 17 -8.55 6.74 -14.11
C GLY A 17 -10.03 7.08 -13.87
N PRO A 18 -10.95 6.25 -14.36
CA PRO A 18 -12.37 6.40 -14.06
C PRO A 18 -12.59 6.39 -12.54
N GLN A 19 -13.44 7.30 -12.03
CA GLN A 19 -13.71 7.44 -10.59
C GLN A 19 -14.09 6.14 -9.88
N ARG A 20 -14.65 5.17 -10.63
CA ARG A 20 -14.97 3.81 -10.16
C ARG A 20 -13.74 3.03 -9.67
N LEU A 21 -12.54 3.38 -10.13
CA LEU A 21 -11.27 2.75 -9.74
C LEU A 21 -10.61 3.38 -8.51
N ILE A 22 -11.08 4.54 -8.05
CA ILE A 22 -10.52 5.20 -6.85
C ILE A 22 -10.75 4.31 -5.62
N LEU A 23 -11.97 3.78 -5.49
CA LEU A 23 -12.37 2.96 -4.34
C LEU A 23 -11.56 1.65 -4.21
N PRO A 24 -11.37 0.84 -5.27
CA PRO A 24 -10.49 -0.33 -5.21
C PRO A 24 -9.02 0.03 -5.03
N LEU A 25 -8.55 1.18 -5.54
CA LEU A 25 -7.15 1.60 -5.38
C LEU A 25 -6.84 2.02 -3.93
N VAL A 26 -7.77 2.73 -3.29
CA VAL A 26 -7.67 3.10 -1.88
C VAL A 26 -7.74 1.86 -1.00
N SER A 27 -8.68 0.95 -1.24
CA SER A 27 -8.80 -0.28 -0.44
C SER A 27 -7.57 -1.17 -0.59
N ALA A 28 -7.04 -1.34 -1.80
CA ALA A 28 -5.81 -2.09 -2.03
C ALA A 28 -4.60 -1.45 -1.33
N SER A 29 -4.43 -0.13 -1.43
CA SER A 29 -3.33 0.59 -0.77
C SER A 29 -3.41 0.49 0.75
N PHE A 30 -4.61 0.61 1.31
CA PHE A 30 -4.86 0.43 2.74
C PHE A 30 -4.55 -1.00 3.20
N LEU A 31 -5.00 -2.01 2.45
CA LEU A 31 -4.78 -3.41 2.80
C LEU A 31 -3.29 -3.79 2.75
N VAL A 32 -2.56 -3.27 1.77
CA VAL A 32 -1.09 -3.41 1.71
C VAL A 32 -0.42 -2.75 2.92
N ALA A 33 -0.83 -1.54 3.31
CA ALA A 33 -0.28 -0.87 4.48
C ALA A 33 -0.54 -1.66 5.79
N VAL A 34 -1.74 -2.21 5.95
CA VAL A 34 -2.09 -3.08 7.08
C VAL A 34 -1.23 -4.33 7.10
N LEU A 35 -1.04 -5.00 5.95
CA LEU A 35 -0.20 -6.20 5.87
C LEU A 35 1.26 -5.91 6.23
N ILE A 36 1.82 -4.80 5.72
CA ILE A 36 3.18 -4.38 6.07
C ILE A 36 3.30 -4.08 7.57
N TYR A 37 2.32 -3.36 8.13
CA TYR A 37 2.27 -3.09 9.56
C TYR A 37 2.23 -4.38 10.37
N PHE A 38 1.36 -5.32 10.01
CA PHE A 38 1.27 -6.61 10.69
C PHE A 38 2.54 -7.44 10.54
N HIS A 39 3.16 -7.46 9.35
CA HIS A 39 4.42 -8.14 9.12
C HIS A 39 5.50 -7.60 10.06
N HIS A 40 5.70 -6.29 10.09
CA HIS A 40 6.70 -5.67 10.98
C HIS A 40 6.33 -5.70 12.46
N ALA A 41 5.05 -5.60 12.82
CA ALA A 41 4.60 -5.77 14.20
C ALA A 41 4.85 -7.21 14.69
N THR A 42 4.80 -8.19 13.79
CA THR A 42 5.16 -9.58 14.08
C THR A 42 6.67 -9.78 14.12
N ASP A 43 7.44 -9.11 13.23
CA ASP A 43 8.91 -9.14 13.25
C ASP A 43 9.51 -8.47 14.50
N ALA A 44 8.79 -7.51 15.10
CA ALA A 44 9.22 -6.73 16.27
C ALA A 44 8.87 -7.36 17.63
N LEU A 45 8.69 -8.69 17.71
CA LEU A 45 8.56 -9.41 18.97
C LEU A 45 9.84 -10.18 19.32
N PRO A 46 10.91 -9.53 19.84
CA PRO A 46 11.68 -10.18 20.88
C PRO A 46 10.79 -10.18 22.13
N LEU A 47 10.10 -11.30 22.37
CA LEU A 47 9.55 -11.66 23.68
C LEU A 47 10.71 -11.94 24.66
N SER A 48 11.66 -11.01 24.80
CA SER A 48 12.64 -11.02 25.88
C SER A 48 12.06 -10.22 27.05
N PHE A 49 11.21 -10.91 27.82
CA PHE A 49 11.03 -10.59 29.23
C PHE A 49 12.17 -11.23 30.03
#